data_AF-A0A816G982-F1
#
_entry.id   AF-A0A816G982-F1
#
_cell.length_a   1.000
_cell.length_b   1.000
_cell.length_c   1.000
_cell.angle_alpha   90.00
_cell.angle_beta   90.00
_cell.angle_gamma   90.00
#
_symmetry.space_group_name_H-M   'P 1'
#
loop_
_entity.id
_entity.type
_entity.pdbx_description
1 polymer ?
#
loop_
_entity_poly.entity_id
_entity_poly.type
_entity_poly.pdbx_seq_one_letter_code
_entity_poly.pdbx_strand_id
1 'polypeptide(L)'
;MCLNGGTCIPTDEYALPHKNFYCICPIGYIGERCEIAEKKIHILFEKNIIISQVIFIHFLEIIKEMNPKRSTILKTVPIQQDSLTIYWSLPFHLIFIEFKNKNYYLAAIERTYKQPATYSTTVKSSDHCPNINQLFNKTFVQMHIIRRIKYYHLPCQQHPLNLSCFYDDFYLCFCYNLEKQRLTNCFEFNHNMTFDCFGESVCENGGQCFQDSPTCPQRSSCICQPCFYGIRCQFSSNRFGFSLDGILGYYIQPNIDIVHQSTMVKVSLALTIVFIIIGYINGILSFIAFNNKTICEVGCGLYLLTSSITTLLTTTMFGLKFWVLLLAQMKIITNRLFLHIQCLSIDLLLRVFLNMDQWLNACIAVERTVVIINAIGFKKKRSKKIAKLVIIILSIFIISTCMYDPFYRRLMDDAIDDDSRI
;
A
#
# COMPACT_ATOMS: atom_id res chain seq x y z
N MET A 1 -30.43 -9.81 -7.78
CA MET A 1 -29.19 -10.62 -7.92
C MET A 1 -28.16 -9.81 -8.70
N CYS A 2 -26.94 -9.69 -8.17
CA CYS A 2 -25.85 -8.92 -8.76
C CYS A 2 -25.32 -9.57 -10.06
N LEU A 3 -24.87 -8.77 -11.02
CA LEU A 3 -24.36 -9.19 -12.32
C LEU A 3 -22.82 -9.13 -12.35
N ASN A 4 -22.22 -9.67 -13.42
CA ASN A 4 -20.78 -9.58 -13.71
C ASN A 4 -19.84 -10.04 -12.57
N GLY A 5 -20.29 -10.97 -11.70
CA GLY A 5 -19.51 -11.47 -10.57
C GLY A 5 -19.61 -10.61 -9.30
N GLY A 6 -20.56 -9.67 -9.23
CA GLY A 6 -20.84 -8.88 -8.03
C GLY A 6 -21.30 -9.73 -6.85
N THR A 7 -20.87 -9.32 -5.65
CA THR A 7 -21.24 -9.98 -4.39
C THR A 7 -22.48 -9.33 -3.80
N CYS A 8 -23.50 -10.13 -3.50
CA CYS A 8 -24.76 -9.63 -2.93
C CYS A 8 -24.66 -9.58 -1.41
N ILE A 9 -24.99 -8.44 -0.81
CA ILE A 9 -25.04 -8.27 0.64
C ILE A 9 -26.47 -7.87 1.03
N PRO A 10 -27.14 -8.62 1.92
CA PRO A 10 -28.44 -8.23 2.44
C PRO A 10 -28.31 -6.98 3.32
N THR A 11 -29.23 -6.03 3.16
CA THR A 11 -29.30 -4.84 4.01
C THR A 11 -30.16 -5.15 5.23
N ASP A 12 -29.70 -4.81 6.43
CA ASP A 12 -30.56 -4.85 7.63
C ASP A 12 -31.72 -3.87 7.45
N GLU A 13 -32.93 -4.30 7.83
CA GLU A 13 -34.23 -3.60 7.64
C GLU A 13 -34.26 -2.14 8.12
N TYR A 14 -33.30 -1.73 8.96
CA TYR A 14 -33.25 -0.40 9.56
C TYR A 14 -32.56 0.68 8.70
N ALA A 15 -31.83 0.31 7.64
CA ALA A 15 -31.02 1.29 6.88
C ALA A 15 -31.75 1.91 5.67
N LEU A 16 -32.57 1.15 4.94
CA LEU A 16 -33.22 1.61 3.69
C LEU A 16 -34.57 0.89 3.49
N PRO A 17 -35.73 1.57 3.65
CA PRO A 17 -37.06 0.94 3.66
C PRO A 17 -37.53 0.33 2.31
N HIS A 18 -36.70 0.39 1.25
CA HIS A 18 -37.07 -0.09 -0.09
C HIS A 18 -36.00 -0.95 -0.80
N LYS A 19 -34.88 -1.31 -0.14
CA LYS A 19 -33.84 -2.17 -0.74
C LYS A 19 -33.36 -3.26 0.21
N ASN A 20 -33.74 -4.50 -0.08
CA ASN A 20 -33.40 -5.68 0.73
C ASN A 20 -31.96 -6.19 0.51
N PHE A 21 -31.25 -5.66 -0.49
CA PHE A 21 -29.85 -6.01 -0.76
C PHE A 21 -29.13 -4.88 -1.50
N TYR A 22 -27.81 -4.84 -1.39
CA TYR A 22 -26.91 -4.08 -2.25
C TYR A 22 -25.84 -5.00 -2.86
N CYS A 23 -25.20 -4.53 -3.93
CA CYS A 23 -24.18 -5.29 -4.66
C CYS A 23 -22.81 -4.64 -4.53
N ILE A 24 -21.81 -5.41 -4.11
CA ILE A 24 -20.41 -5.02 -4.24
C ILE A 24 -19.93 -5.44 -5.62
N CYS A 25 -19.49 -4.47 -6.42
CA CYS A 25 -19.07 -4.69 -7.79
C CYS A 25 -17.58 -5.03 -7.91
N PRO A 26 -17.23 -6.00 -8.78
CA PRO A 26 -15.83 -6.27 -9.06
C PRO A 26 -15.22 -5.15 -9.91
N ILE A 27 -13.89 -5.11 -9.91
CA ILE A 27 -13.11 -4.09 -10.63
C ILE A 27 -13.52 -4.01 -12.09
N GLY A 28 -13.72 -2.80 -12.60
CA GLY A 28 -14.15 -2.55 -13.97
C GLY A 28 -15.66 -2.64 -14.17
N TYR A 29 -16.45 -2.78 -13.11
CA TYR A 29 -17.90 -2.73 -13.16
C TYR A 29 -18.49 -1.80 -12.09
N ILE A 30 -19.60 -1.15 -12.43
CA ILE A 30 -20.36 -0.25 -11.55
C ILE A 30 -21.87 -0.40 -11.82
N GLY A 31 -22.70 0.22 -10.99
CA GLY A 31 -24.16 0.16 -11.09
C GLY A 31 -24.77 -0.57 -9.90
N GLU A 32 -26.08 -0.44 -9.70
CA GLU A 32 -26.75 -1.02 -8.53
C GLU A 32 -26.65 -2.55 -8.48
N ARG A 33 -26.46 -3.16 -9.65
CA ARG A 33 -26.30 -4.60 -9.84
C ARG A 33 -25.01 -4.90 -10.59
N CYS A 34 -24.06 -3.98 -10.66
CA CYS A 34 -22.79 -4.14 -11.38
C CYS A 34 -22.96 -4.33 -12.89
N GLU A 35 -24.01 -3.74 -13.46
CA GLU A 35 -24.42 -3.88 -14.85
C GLU A 35 -23.59 -3.06 -15.84
N ILE A 36 -22.89 -2.02 -15.38
CA ILE A 36 -22.17 -1.07 -16.22
C ILE A 36 -20.69 -1.43 -16.25
N ALA A 37 -20.18 -1.81 -17.42
CA ALA A 37 -18.74 -2.00 -17.61
C ALA A 37 -18.02 -0.64 -17.70
N GLU A 38 -16.92 -0.51 -16.98
CA GLU A 38 -16.07 0.66 -17.00
C GLU A 38 -15.00 0.58 -18.10
N LYS A 39 -14.60 1.75 -18.60
CA LYS A 39 -13.53 1.86 -19.58
C LYS A 39 -12.19 1.85 -18.87
N LYS A 40 -11.21 1.21 -19.49
CA LYS A 40 -9.84 1.08 -18.97
C LYS A 40 -8.98 2.23 -19.50
N ILE A 41 -8.46 3.06 -18.61
CA ILE A 41 -7.58 4.19 -18.94
C ILE A 41 -6.17 3.86 -18.47
N HIS A 42 -5.22 3.80 -19.40
CA HIS A 42 -3.80 3.58 -19.17
C HIS A 42 -3.05 4.90 -19.30
N ILE A 43 -2.43 5.36 -18.22
CA ILE A 43 -1.61 6.58 -18.20
C ILE A 43 -0.16 6.13 -18.05
N LEU A 44 0.71 6.49 -19.01
CA LEU A 44 2.15 6.27 -18.94
C LEU A 44 2.85 7.58 -18.59
N PHE A 45 3.86 7.51 -17.73
CA PHE A 45 4.66 8.66 -17.33
C PHE A 45 6.05 8.56 -17.95
N GLU A 46 6.55 9.67 -18.48
CA GLU A 46 7.94 9.77 -18.95
C GLU A 46 8.92 9.73 -17.77
N LYS A 47 10.08 9.08 -17.93
CA LYS A 47 11.06 8.81 -16.87
C LYS A 47 11.56 10.02 -16.08
N ASN A 48 11.39 11.23 -16.62
CA ASN A 48 11.84 12.47 -16.00
C ASN A 48 10.82 13.07 -15.02
N ILE A 49 9.62 12.49 -14.91
CA ILE A 49 8.56 12.98 -14.03
C ILE A 49 8.67 12.27 -12.68
N ILE A 50 8.87 13.05 -11.61
CA ILE A 50 8.87 12.52 -10.25
C ILE A 50 7.42 12.39 -9.77
N ILE A 51 6.90 11.16 -9.80
CA ILE A 51 5.52 10.86 -9.40
C ILE A 51 5.42 10.89 -7.87
N SER A 52 4.39 11.57 -7.36
CA SER A 52 4.05 11.56 -5.93
C SER A 52 3.33 10.27 -5.55
N GLN A 53 3.47 9.80 -4.30
CA GLN A 53 2.78 8.60 -3.80
C GLN A 53 1.25 8.70 -3.88
N VAL A 54 0.70 9.92 -3.78
CA VAL A 54 -0.72 10.20 -3.95
C VAL A 54 -0.87 11.20 -5.07
N ILE A 55 -1.77 10.92 -6.00
CA ILE A 55 -2.08 11.77 -7.13
C ILE A 55 -3.60 11.96 -7.24
N PHE A 56 -4.02 13.13 -7.71
CA PHE A 56 -5.42 13.38 -8.04
C PHE A 56 -5.57 13.45 -9.56
N ILE A 57 -6.66 12.86 -10.05
CA ILE A 57 -6.96 12.79 -11.47
C ILE A 57 -8.32 13.42 -11.69
N HIS A 58 -8.32 14.56 -12.37
CA HIS A 58 -9.51 15.34 -12.65
C HIS A 58 -10.01 15.05 -14.06
N PHE A 59 -11.22 14.51 -14.14
CA PHE A 59 -11.97 14.32 -15.37
C PHE A 59 -12.91 15.51 -15.54
N LEU A 60 -12.84 16.16 -16.69
CA LEU A 60 -13.72 17.27 -17.02
C LEU A 60 -14.59 16.92 -18.22
N GLU A 61 -15.89 17.00 -18.01
CA GLU A 61 -16.89 16.89 -19.06
C GLU A 61 -17.33 18.28 -19.52
N ILE A 62 -17.09 18.61 -20.78
CA ILE A 62 -17.57 19.83 -21.41
C ILE A 62 -18.95 19.53 -21.99
N ILE A 63 -19.97 20.19 -21.45
CA ILE A 63 -21.34 20.13 -21.94
C ILE A 63 -21.66 21.49 -22.57
N LYS A 64 -22.24 21.48 -23.77
CA LYS A 64 -22.60 22.73 -24.46
C LYS A 64 -23.55 23.56 -23.58
N GLU A 65 -23.27 24.85 -23.46
CA GLU A 65 -24.10 25.83 -22.71
C GLU A 65 -24.19 25.59 -21.19
N MET A 66 -23.34 24.73 -20.62
CA MET A 66 -23.21 24.54 -19.17
C MET A 66 -21.77 24.67 -18.71
N ASN A 67 -21.58 24.96 -17.42
CA ASN A 67 -20.28 24.87 -16.79
C ASN A 67 -19.76 23.42 -16.87
N PRO A 68 -18.45 23.24 -17.10
CA PRO A 68 -17.88 21.90 -17.20
C PRO A 68 -18.05 21.15 -15.88
N LYS A 69 -18.48 19.88 -15.98
CA LYS A 69 -18.59 19.01 -14.80
C LYS A 69 -17.23 18.43 -14.48
N ARG A 70 -16.82 18.56 -13.22
CA ARG A 70 -15.57 18.01 -12.70
C ARG A 70 -15.87 16.80 -11.84
N SER A 71 -15.17 15.71 -12.12
CA SER A 71 -15.08 14.56 -11.24
C SER A 71 -13.62 14.26 -10.95
N THR A 72 -13.29 13.95 -9.69
CA THR A 72 -11.90 13.71 -9.29
C THR A 72 -11.74 12.32 -8.69
N ILE A 73 -10.66 11.63 -9.03
CA ILE A 73 -10.27 10.38 -8.37
C ILE A 73 -8.94 10.58 -7.67
N LEU A 74 -8.82 10.04 -6.47
CA LEU A 74 -7.55 9.89 -5.77
C LEU A 74 -6.97 8.50 -6.08
N LYS A 75 -5.69 8.46 -6.43
CA LYS A 75 -4.94 7.20 -6.60
C LYS A 75 -3.61 7.24 -5.86
N THR A 76 -3.34 6.15 -5.16
CA THR A 76 -2.05 5.79 -4.59
C THR A 76 -1.20 5.16 -5.69
N VAL A 77 0.00 5.71 -5.94
CA VAL A 77 0.94 5.18 -6.93
C VAL A 77 2.12 4.54 -6.19
N PRO A 78 2.37 3.23 -6.39
CA PRO A 78 3.56 2.57 -5.87
C PRO A 78 4.84 3.27 -6.34
N ILE A 79 5.86 3.29 -5.49
CA ILE A 79 7.13 3.96 -5.78
C ILE A 79 7.74 3.39 -7.07
N GLN A 80 8.11 4.27 -8.01
CA GLN A 80 8.79 3.95 -9.28
C GLN A 80 7.96 3.12 -10.30
N GLN A 81 6.63 3.24 -10.29
CA GLN A 81 5.81 2.78 -11.43
C GLN A 81 5.68 3.86 -12.51
N ASP A 82 6.08 3.51 -13.74
CA ASP A 82 5.98 4.40 -14.92
C ASP A 82 4.58 4.40 -15.56
N SER A 83 3.61 3.67 -15.00
CA SER A 83 2.26 3.62 -15.56
C SER A 83 1.19 3.38 -14.51
N LEU A 84 0.00 3.90 -14.78
CA LEU A 84 -1.19 3.78 -13.95
C LEU A 84 -2.36 3.28 -14.81
N THR A 85 -3.17 2.39 -14.25
CA THR A 85 -4.42 1.93 -14.87
C THR A 85 -5.61 2.35 -14.03
N ILE A 86 -6.62 2.94 -14.65
CA ILE A 86 -7.82 3.46 -14.00
C ILE A 86 -9.05 2.91 -14.71
N TYR A 87 -10.11 2.66 -13.96
CA TYR A 87 -11.41 2.28 -14.49
C TYR A 87 -12.40 3.43 -14.35
N TRP A 88 -12.95 3.88 -15.48
CA TRP A 88 -13.79 5.06 -15.56
C TRP A 88 -15.00 4.83 -16.47
N SER A 89 -16.20 5.16 -16.00
CA SER A 89 -17.45 4.96 -16.74
C SER A 89 -18.01 6.24 -17.37
N LEU A 90 -17.75 7.40 -16.77
CA LEU A 90 -18.36 8.66 -17.18
C LEU A 90 -17.68 9.27 -18.42
N PRO A 91 -18.40 10.00 -19.26
CA PRO A 91 -17.79 10.76 -20.35
C PRO A 91 -16.83 11.83 -19.81
N PHE A 92 -15.77 12.12 -20.57
CA PHE A 92 -14.79 13.16 -20.26
C PHE A 92 -14.18 13.72 -21.54
N HIS A 93 -13.72 14.96 -21.49
CA HIS A 93 -13.05 15.65 -22.60
C HIS A 93 -11.63 16.03 -22.24
N LEU A 94 -11.36 16.31 -20.96
CA LEU A 94 -10.02 16.64 -20.48
C LEU A 94 -9.68 15.76 -19.28
N ILE A 95 -8.42 15.35 -19.20
CA ILE A 95 -7.83 14.71 -18.02
C ILE A 95 -6.68 15.58 -17.55
N PHE A 96 -6.77 16.06 -16.30
CA PHE A 96 -5.66 16.69 -15.60
C PHE A 96 -5.18 15.81 -14.46
N ILE A 97 -3.87 15.77 -14.26
CA ILE A 97 -3.24 15.09 -13.13
C ILE A 97 -2.64 16.14 -12.21
N GLU A 98 -3.01 16.10 -10.94
CA GLU A 98 -2.46 16.95 -9.89
C GLU A 98 -1.53 16.11 -9.00
N PHE A 99 -0.27 16.54 -8.92
CA PHE A 99 0.73 16.03 -7.98
C PHE A 99 0.84 16.94 -6.74
N LYS A 100 1.71 16.57 -5.80
CA LYS A 100 1.98 17.35 -4.59
C LYS A 100 2.34 18.80 -4.92
N ASN A 101 1.87 19.72 -4.07
CA ASN A 101 2.03 21.18 -4.21
C ASN A 101 1.33 21.80 -5.43
N LYS A 102 0.20 21.25 -5.88
CA LYS A 102 -0.59 21.80 -7.01
C LYS A 102 0.19 21.84 -8.33
N ASN A 103 1.00 20.81 -8.56
CA ASN A 103 1.69 20.63 -9.83
C ASN A 103 0.75 19.90 -10.79
N TYR A 104 0.22 20.63 -11.78
CA TYR A 104 -0.76 20.13 -12.73
C TYR A 104 -0.12 19.68 -14.04
N TYR A 105 -0.64 18.61 -14.62
CA TYR A 105 -0.26 18.09 -15.94
C TYR A 105 -1.51 17.82 -16.76
N LEU A 106 -1.52 18.23 -18.03
CA LEU A 106 -2.59 17.91 -18.97
C LEU A 106 -2.31 16.55 -19.60
N ALA A 107 -3.00 15.52 -19.13
CA ALA A 107 -2.76 14.14 -19.58
C ALA A 107 -3.47 13.80 -20.88
N ALA A 108 -4.64 14.38 -21.15
CA ALA A 108 -5.40 14.09 -22.37
C ALA A 108 -6.38 15.20 -22.76
N ILE A 109 -6.56 15.37 -24.07
CA ILE A 109 -7.65 16.14 -24.69
C ILE A 109 -8.38 15.20 -25.64
N GLU A 110 -9.60 14.85 -25.30
CA GLU A 110 -10.48 14.01 -26.12
C GLU A 110 -11.56 14.86 -26.77
N ARG A 111 -11.70 14.72 -28.10
CA ARG A 111 -12.67 15.48 -28.89
C ARG A 111 -13.95 14.69 -29.13
N THR A 112 -13.93 13.38 -28.88
CA THR A 112 -15.06 12.48 -29.13
C THR A 112 -15.75 12.05 -27.84
N TYR A 113 -17.08 12.17 -27.79
CA TYR A 113 -17.89 11.66 -26.68
C TYR A 113 -17.86 10.12 -26.59
N LYS A 114 -17.67 9.45 -27.74
CA LYS A 114 -17.58 7.98 -27.83
C LYS A 114 -16.13 7.51 -27.69
N GLN A 115 -15.67 7.44 -26.44
CA GLN A 115 -14.33 6.93 -26.14
C GLN A 115 -14.27 5.40 -26.31
N PRO A 116 -13.11 4.85 -26.69
CA PRO A 116 -12.88 3.41 -26.77
C PRO A 116 -12.96 2.74 -25.39
N ALA A 117 -13.19 1.42 -25.37
CA ALA A 117 -13.21 0.62 -24.15
C ALA A 117 -11.84 0.60 -23.43
N THR A 118 -10.76 0.81 -24.17
CA THR A 118 -9.40 1.01 -23.63
C THR A 118 -8.82 2.29 -24.21
N TYR A 119 -8.39 3.20 -23.35
CA TYR A 119 -7.76 4.47 -23.71
C TYR A 119 -6.34 4.50 -23.14
N SER A 120 -5.36 4.92 -23.92
CA SER A 120 -3.98 5.07 -23.45
C SER A 120 -3.46 6.49 -23.73
N THR A 121 -2.79 7.07 -22.74
CA THR A 121 -2.12 8.37 -22.88
C THR A 121 -0.74 8.35 -22.23
N THR A 122 0.16 9.21 -22.70
CA THR A 122 1.51 9.38 -22.16
C THR A 122 1.69 10.82 -21.71
N VAL A 123 2.03 11.01 -20.45
CA VAL A 123 2.29 12.31 -19.82
C VAL A 123 3.78 12.60 -19.93
N LYS A 124 4.10 13.72 -20.56
CA LYS A 124 5.45 14.22 -20.79
C LYS A 124 5.74 15.44 -19.93
N SER A 125 7.02 15.79 -19.82
CA SER A 125 7.42 17.02 -19.11
C SER A 125 6.86 18.29 -19.78
N SER A 126 6.61 18.25 -21.09
CA SER A 126 5.95 19.34 -21.85
C SER A 126 4.49 19.54 -21.48
N ASP A 127 3.86 18.55 -20.84
CA ASP A 127 2.44 18.59 -20.50
C ASP A 127 2.18 19.27 -19.15
N HIS A 128 3.24 19.73 -18.48
CA HIS A 128 3.18 20.50 -17.25
C HIS A 128 2.45 21.83 -17.45
N CYS A 129 1.51 22.14 -16.56
CA CYS A 129 0.78 23.39 -16.54
C CYS A 129 1.44 24.36 -15.54
N PRO A 130 2.25 25.34 -15.98
CA PRO A 130 2.80 26.36 -15.10
C PRO A 130 1.72 27.28 -14.52
N ASN A 131 2.03 27.88 -13.38
CA ASN A 131 1.23 28.95 -12.82
C ASN A 131 1.38 30.24 -13.64
N ILE A 132 0.32 31.03 -13.76
CA ILE A 132 0.30 32.28 -14.52
C ILE A 132 1.39 33.28 -14.07
N ASN A 133 1.80 33.21 -12.81
CA ASN A 133 2.86 34.04 -12.23
C ASN A 133 4.24 33.79 -12.87
N GLN A 134 4.42 32.63 -13.50
CA GLN A 134 5.64 32.27 -14.23
C GLN A 134 5.60 32.71 -15.69
N LEU A 135 4.40 32.95 -16.24
CA LEU A 135 4.18 33.29 -17.64
C LEU A 135 4.12 34.80 -17.89
N PHE A 136 3.68 35.58 -16.90
CA PHE A 136 3.50 37.03 -17.03
C PHE A 136 4.25 37.82 -15.97
N ASN A 137 4.51 39.10 -16.28
CA ASN A 137 5.09 40.06 -15.34
C ASN A 137 4.19 40.28 -14.12
N LYS A 138 4.80 40.63 -12.97
CA LYS A 138 4.09 40.90 -11.70
C LYS A 138 2.97 41.92 -11.84
N THR A 139 3.15 42.96 -12.67
CA THR A 139 2.13 43.99 -12.92
C THR A 139 0.87 43.44 -13.57
N PHE A 140 1.00 42.42 -14.43
CA PHE A 140 -0.12 41.75 -15.08
C PHE A 140 -0.89 40.87 -14.09
N VAL A 141 -0.17 40.10 -13.27
CA VAL A 141 -0.76 39.24 -12.23
C VAL A 141 -1.60 40.05 -11.26
N GLN A 142 -1.18 41.27 -10.91
CA GLN A 142 -1.90 42.15 -9.99
C GLN A 142 -3.15 42.80 -10.61
N MET A 143 -3.39 42.68 -11.92
CA MET A 143 -4.59 43.22 -12.53
C MET A 143 -5.85 42.47 -12.10
N HIS A 144 -6.98 43.17 -12.14
CA HIS A 144 -8.29 42.55 -11.88
C HIS A 144 -8.59 41.41 -12.86
N ILE A 145 -9.20 40.32 -12.35
CA ILE A 145 -9.43 39.05 -13.06
C ILE A 145 -10.07 39.24 -14.46
N ILE A 146 -11.10 40.08 -14.56
CA ILE A 146 -11.80 40.39 -15.83
C ILE A 146 -10.86 40.96 -16.89
N ARG A 147 -9.86 41.76 -16.49
CA ARG A 147 -8.86 42.30 -17.42
C ARG A 147 -7.85 41.22 -17.79
N ARG A 148 -7.41 40.40 -16.84
CA ARG A 148 -6.45 39.31 -17.08
C ARG A 148 -6.96 38.32 -18.13
N ILE A 149 -8.22 37.87 -18.02
CA ILE A 149 -8.82 36.86 -18.91
C ILE A 149 -8.73 37.26 -20.40
N LYS A 150 -8.84 38.55 -20.73
CA LYS A 150 -8.74 39.03 -22.12
C LYS A 150 -7.40 38.71 -22.79
N TYR A 151 -6.35 38.51 -21.99
CA TYR A 151 -5.00 38.25 -22.46
C TYR A 151 -4.58 36.78 -22.31
N TYR A 152 -5.48 35.89 -21.86
CA TYR A 152 -5.14 34.48 -21.62
C TYR A 152 -4.79 33.72 -22.89
N HIS A 153 -5.15 34.24 -24.07
CA HIS A 153 -4.70 33.67 -25.34
C HIS A 153 -3.19 33.90 -25.63
N LEU A 154 -2.59 34.95 -25.07
CA LEU A 154 -1.20 35.34 -25.40
C LEU A 154 -0.14 34.27 -25.08
N PRO A 155 -0.14 33.61 -23.91
CA PRO A 155 0.88 32.61 -23.57
C PRO A 155 0.90 31.44 -24.55
N CYS A 156 -0.25 31.07 -25.09
CA CYS A 156 -0.34 29.99 -26.05
C CYS A 156 0.06 30.41 -27.46
N GLN A 157 -0.05 31.70 -27.80
CA GLN A 157 0.39 32.24 -29.08
C GLN A 157 1.91 32.49 -29.14
N GLN A 158 2.57 32.63 -27.99
CA GLN A 158 4.01 32.85 -27.92
C GLN A 158 4.80 31.59 -28.30
N HIS A 159 5.53 31.68 -29.42
CA HIS A 159 6.15 30.55 -30.09
C HIS A 159 7.36 29.84 -29.42
N PRO A 160 8.07 30.35 -28.40
CA PRO A 160 9.10 29.53 -27.75
C PRO A 160 8.55 28.57 -26.68
N LEU A 161 7.34 28.78 -26.15
CA LEU A 161 6.85 28.05 -24.97
C LEU A 161 6.03 26.79 -25.32
N ASN A 162 5.47 26.70 -26.53
CA ASN A 162 4.62 25.58 -26.99
C ASN A 162 3.68 25.00 -25.91
N LEU A 163 3.06 25.89 -25.12
CA LEU A 163 2.39 25.58 -23.87
C LEU A 163 1.14 24.70 -24.05
N SER A 164 0.99 23.61 -23.30
CA SER A 164 -0.19 22.76 -23.33
C SER A 164 -1.34 23.32 -22.47
N CYS A 165 -1.01 23.83 -21.29
CA CYS A 165 -1.94 24.32 -20.28
C CYS A 165 -1.27 25.28 -19.31
N PHE A 166 -2.07 25.98 -18.51
CA PHE A 166 -1.62 26.81 -17.38
C PHE A 166 -2.77 27.03 -16.42
N TYR A 167 -2.48 27.58 -15.23
CA TYR A 167 -3.51 27.88 -14.24
C TYR A 167 -3.23 29.19 -13.50
N ASP A 168 -4.29 29.82 -12.99
CA ASP A 168 -4.21 30.93 -12.04
C ASP A 168 -4.88 30.56 -10.70
N ASP A 169 -5.31 31.53 -9.90
CA ASP A 169 -5.94 31.26 -8.61
C ASP A 169 -7.38 30.70 -8.74
N PHE A 170 -8.04 30.89 -9.89
CA PHE A 170 -9.46 30.61 -10.10
C PHE A 170 -9.77 29.73 -11.31
N TYR A 171 -8.86 29.68 -12.29
CA TYR A 171 -9.06 29.08 -13.59
C TYR A 171 -7.94 28.12 -13.92
N LEU A 172 -8.32 26.99 -14.49
CA LEU A 172 -7.43 26.06 -15.16
C LEU A 172 -7.69 26.17 -16.67
N CYS A 173 -6.63 26.34 -17.44
CA CYS A 173 -6.69 26.66 -18.85
C CYS A 173 -5.92 25.64 -19.67
N PHE A 174 -6.41 25.32 -20.87
CA PHE A 174 -5.67 24.55 -21.87
C PHE A 174 -5.59 25.31 -23.19
N CYS A 175 -4.48 25.12 -23.89
CA CYS A 175 -4.24 25.70 -25.20
C CYS A 175 -4.69 24.70 -26.28
N TYR A 176 -5.34 25.19 -27.33
CA TYR A 176 -5.70 24.38 -28.49
C TYR A 176 -5.50 25.15 -29.79
N ASN A 177 -5.27 24.42 -30.87
CA ASN A 177 -5.10 25.00 -32.20
C ASN A 177 -6.46 25.08 -32.89
N LEU A 178 -6.86 26.29 -33.28
CA LEU A 178 -8.00 26.56 -34.14
C LEU A 178 -7.48 27.20 -35.42
N GLU A 179 -7.50 26.44 -36.52
CA GLU A 179 -6.96 26.86 -37.82
C GLU A 179 -5.50 27.32 -37.73
N LYS A 180 -5.24 28.65 -37.84
CA LYS A 180 -3.91 29.27 -37.80
C LYS A 180 -3.61 29.99 -36.49
N GLN A 181 -4.55 29.99 -35.53
CA GLN A 181 -4.39 30.65 -34.24
C GLN A 181 -4.43 29.63 -33.12
N ARG A 182 -3.52 29.78 -32.16
CA ARG A 182 -3.57 29.03 -30.92
C ARG A 182 -4.36 29.83 -29.91
N LEU A 183 -5.45 29.24 -29.44
CA LEU A 183 -6.38 29.85 -28.50
C LEU A 183 -6.34 29.12 -27.17
N THR A 184 -7.02 29.70 -26.18
CA THR A 184 -7.18 29.12 -24.86
C THR A 184 -8.61 28.97 -24.51
N ASN A 185 -8.91 27.88 -23.83
CA ASN A 185 -10.16 27.73 -23.12
C ASN A 185 -9.86 27.53 -21.64
N CYS A 186 -10.58 28.25 -20.80
CA CYS A 186 -10.38 28.31 -19.37
C CYS A 186 -11.70 28.03 -18.68
N PHE A 187 -11.65 27.27 -17.61
CA PHE A 187 -12.81 26.94 -16.81
C PHE A 187 -12.48 27.18 -15.33
N GLU A 188 -13.52 27.54 -14.59
CA GLU A 188 -13.39 27.77 -13.16
C GLU A 188 -12.95 26.47 -12.47
N PHE A 189 -11.94 26.59 -11.62
CA PHE A 189 -11.32 25.47 -10.96
C PHE A 189 -10.95 25.86 -9.53
N ASN A 190 -11.70 25.33 -8.57
CA ASN A 190 -11.35 25.49 -7.17
C ASN A 190 -10.15 24.58 -6.82
N HIS A 191 -8.98 25.20 -6.69
CA HIS A 191 -7.72 24.55 -6.31
C HIS A 191 -7.64 24.14 -4.83
N ASN A 192 -8.52 24.66 -3.98
CA ASN A 192 -8.58 24.37 -2.54
C ASN A 192 -9.83 23.57 -2.16
N MET A 193 -10.42 22.89 -3.13
CA MET A 193 -11.64 22.13 -2.90
C MET A 193 -11.38 20.99 -1.90
N THR A 194 -12.01 21.07 -0.74
CA THR A 194 -12.03 20.00 0.25
C THR A 194 -13.26 19.15 0.05
N PHE A 195 -13.07 17.83 0.11
CA PHE A 195 -14.14 16.86 0.16
C PHE A 195 -14.23 16.38 1.61
N ASP A 196 -15.40 16.49 2.23
CA ASP A 196 -15.67 16.07 3.61
C ASP A 196 -16.87 15.12 3.69
N CYS A 197 -17.33 14.63 2.53
CA CYS A 197 -18.49 13.75 2.40
C CYS A 197 -19.73 14.28 3.13
N PHE A 198 -19.98 15.59 3.05
CA PHE A 198 -21.09 16.28 3.72
C PHE A 198 -21.12 16.11 5.24
N GLY A 199 -19.97 15.80 5.85
CA GLY A 199 -19.85 15.55 7.29
C GLY A 199 -20.21 14.12 7.72
N GLU A 200 -20.71 13.27 6.82
CA GLU A 200 -21.02 11.86 7.07
C GLU A 200 -19.86 10.96 6.62
N SER A 201 -18.71 11.12 7.28
CA SER A 201 -17.54 10.28 6.97
C SER A 201 -17.78 8.84 7.38
N VAL A 202 -17.75 7.92 6.41
CA VAL A 202 -17.72 6.46 6.62
C VAL A 202 -16.32 5.97 7.03
N CYS A 203 -15.32 6.86 7.01
CA CYS A 203 -13.94 6.55 7.34
C CYS A 203 -13.72 6.49 8.86
N GLU A 204 -13.09 5.40 9.30
CA GLU A 204 -12.73 5.13 10.68
C GLU A 204 -11.34 5.69 11.03
N ASN A 205 -10.98 5.68 12.32
CA ASN A 205 -9.64 6.00 12.82
C ASN A 205 -9.07 7.37 12.38
N GLY A 206 -9.94 8.37 12.22
CA GLY A 206 -9.54 9.72 11.79
C GLY A 206 -9.14 9.80 10.31
N GLY A 207 -9.53 8.80 9.51
CA GLY A 207 -9.43 8.86 8.05
C GLY A 207 -10.24 10.02 7.49
N GLN A 208 -9.69 10.70 6.49
CA GLN A 208 -10.36 11.80 5.81
C GLN A 208 -11.18 11.25 4.63
N CYS A 209 -12.47 11.55 4.61
CA CYS A 209 -13.35 11.12 3.51
C CYS A 209 -13.14 11.98 2.28
N PHE A 210 -13.04 11.34 1.12
CA PHE A 210 -12.92 11.96 -0.18
C PHE A 210 -14.08 11.50 -1.06
N GLN A 211 -14.63 12.39 -1.88
CA GLN A 211 -15.70 12.06 -2.82
C GLN A 211 -15.39 12.59 -4.22
N ASP A 212 -15.93 11.93 -5.25
CA ASP A 212 -15.62 12.26 -6.63
C ASP A 212 -16.27 13.56 -7.14
N SER A 213 -17.45 13.91 -6.61
CA SER A 213 -18.23 15.10 -6.99
C SER A 213 -18.87 15.77 -5.77
N PRO A 214 -18.94 17.11 -5.73
CA PRO A 214 -19.57 17.84 -4.62
C PRO A 214 -21.10 17.85 -4.64
N THR A 215 -21.73 17.62 -5.80
CA THR A 215 -23.19 17.78 -5.94
C THR A 215 -23.93 16.45 -5.95
N CYS A 216 -23.30 15.40 -6.48
CA CYS A 216 -23.85 14.06 -6.53
C CYS A 216 -22.68 13.08 -6.57
N PRO A 217 -22.12 12.70 -5.41
CA PRO A 217 -21.00 11.77 -5.37
C PRO A 217 -21.51 10.38 -5.79
N GLN A 218 -20.81 9.76 -6.73
CA GLN A 218 -21.02 8.36 -7.08
C GLN A 218 -19.94 7.47 -6.47
N ARG A 219 -18.87 8.06 -5.95
CA ARG A 219 -17.76 7.34 -5.34
C ARG A 219 -17.24 8.11 -4.13
N SER A 220 -17.03 7.39 -3.04
CA SER A 220 -16.28 7.88 -1.87
C SER A 220 -15.09 6.98 -1.59
N SER A 221 -14.01 7.55 -1.09
CA SER A 221 -12.80 6.84 -0.68
C SER A 221 -12.24 7.46 0.59
N CYS A 222 -11.53 6.66 1.39
CA CYS A 222 -10.96 7.11 2.65
C CYS A 222 -9.45 7.30 2.52
N ILE A 223 -8.98 8.49 2.89
CA ILE A 223 -7.55 8.79 3.04
C ILE A 223 -7.16 8.47 4.47
N CYS A 224 -6.42 7.39 4.64
CA CYS A 224 -6.02 6.92 5.96
C CYS A 224 -4.86 7.72 6.54
N GLN A 225 -4.93 7.93 7.85
CA GLN A 225 -3.78 8.42 8.62
C GLN A 225 -2.63 7.41 8.55
N PRO A 226 -1.38 7.86 8.78
CA PRO A 226 -0.25 6.94 8.87
C PRO A 226 -0.54 5.79 9.84
N CYS A 227 -0.14 4.58 9.46
CA CYS A 227 -0.37 3.35 10.22
C CYS A 227 -1.83 2.85 10.27
N PHE A 228 -2.73 3.41 9.46
CA PHE A 228 -4.07 2.86 9.24
C PHE A 228 -4.26 2.50 7.77
N TYR A 229 -5.00 1.42 7.50
CA TYR A 229 -5.20 0.90 6.14
C TYR A 229 -6.52 0.14 5.99
N GLY A 230 -6.89 -0.16 4.74
CA GLY A 230 -8.17 -0.74 4.34
C GLY A 230 -9.17 0.30 3.84
N ILE A 231 -10.26 -0.15 3.19
CA ILE A 231 -11.28 0.69 2.53
C ILE A 231 -11.85 1.83 3.38
N ARG A 232 -11.95 1.63 4.69
CA ARG A 232 -12.48 2.59 5.66
C ARG A 232 -11.42 3.01 6.68
N CYS A 233 -10.14 2.70 6.44
CA CYS A 233 -9.07 2.88 7.43
C CYS A 233 -9.29 2.08 8.73
N GLN A 234 -10.03 0.98 8.64
CA GLN A 234 -10.47 0.19 9.79
C GLN A 234 -9.33 -0.59 10.46
N PHE A 235 -8.27 -0.90 9.72
CA PHE A 235 -7.14 -1.66 10.24
C PHE A 235 -6.02 -0.71 10.72
N SER A 236 -5.37 -1.07 11.82
CA SER A 236 -4.27 -0.31 12.40
C SER A 236 -3.02 -1.18 12.53
N SER A 237 -1.87 -0.68 12.06
CA SER A 237 -0.56 -1.27 12.31
C SER A 237 0.07 -0.81 13.63
N ASN A 238 -0.56 0.10 14.38
CA ASN A 238 -0.01 0.63 15.63
C ASN A 238 0.15 -0.42 16.75
N ARG A 239 -0.53 -1.58 16.65
CA ARG A 239 -0.48 -2.65 17.66
C ARG A 239 0.19 -3.93 17.17
N PHE A 240 0.61 -3.99 15.91
CA PHE A 240 1.32 -5.15 15.37
C PHE A 240 2.82 -4.86 15.37
N GLY A 241 3.61 -5.79 15.90
CA GLY A 241 5.05 -5.77 15.68
C GLY A 241 5.31 -5.73 14.18
N PHE A 242 6.08 -4.74 13.72
CA PHE A 242 6.37 -4.56 12.31
C PHE A 242 6.83 -5.89 11.70
N SER A 243 6.03 -6.43 10.78
CA SER A 243 6.42 -7.62 10.03
C SER A 243 7.43 -7.21 8.96
N LEU A 244 8.35 -8.12 8.64
CA LEU A 244 9.25 -7.98 7.50
C LEU A 244 8.49 -7.63 6.22
N ASP A 245 7.27 -8.20 6.09
CA ASP A 245 6.35 -7.99 4.97
C ASP A 245 5.87 -6.54 4.88
N GLY A 246 5.53 -5.91 6.01
CA GLY A 246 5.10 -4.51 6.05
C GLY A 246 6.24 -3.50 5.89
N ILE A 247 7.46 -3.82 6.36
CA ILE A 247 8.62 -2.91 6.23
C ILE A 247 9.17 -2.94 4.81
N LEU A 248 9.34 -4.13 4.23
CA LEU A 248 10.12 -4.31 3.00
C LEU A 248 9.27 -4.57 1.76
N GLY A 249 8.06 -5.13 1.92
CA GLY A 249 7.22 -5.58 0.81
C GLY A 249 6.96 -4.50 -0.24
N TYR A 250 6.57 -3.29 0.19
CA TYR A 250 6.27 -2.16 -0.70
C TYR A 250 7.48 -1.58 -1.46
N TYR A 251 8.70 -1.87 -1.00
CA TYR A 251 9.94 -1.36 -1.63
C TYR A 251 10.53 -2.34 -2.65
N ILE A 252 10.04 -3.59 -2.70
CA ILE A 252 10.48 -4.60 -3.66
C ILE A 252 9.62 -4.48 -4.92
N GLN A 253 10.27 -4.26 -6.05
CA GLN A 253 9.59 -4.10 -7.31
C GLN A 253 9.34 -5.45 -8.01
N PRO A 254 8.17 -5.64 -8.62
CA PRO A 254 7.90 -6.83 -9.41
C PRO A 254 8.67 -6.82 -10.73
N ASN A 255 9.07 -8.00 -11.22
CA ASN A 255 9.67 -8.20 -12.55
C ASN A 255 11.00 -7.47 -12.81
N ILE A 256 11.74 -7.07 -11.77
CA ILE A 256 13.05 -6.42 -11.88
C ILE A 256 14.09 -7.23 -11.10
N ASP A 257 15.25 -7.50 -11.71
CA ASP A 257 16.34 -8.24 -11.10
C ASP A 257 16.90 -7.54 -9.84
N ILE A 258 17.43 -8.32 -8.89
CA ILE A 258 17.99 -7.85 -7.61
C ILE A 258 19.02 -6.73 -7.78
N VAL A 259 19.78 -6.76 -8.88
CA VAL A 259 20.81 -5.74 -9.21
C VAL A 259 20.20 -4.36 -9.48
N HIS A 260 18.98 -4.30 -10.00
CA HIS A 260 18.30 -3.07 -10.37
C HIS A 260 17.27 -2.60 -9.32
N GLN A 261 17.04 -3.39 -8.26
CA GLN A 261 16.18 -3.03 -7.14
C GLN A 261 16.71 -1.80 -6.37
N SER A 262 15.82 -1.19 -5.58
CA SER A 262 16.09 -0.01 -4.77
C SER A 262 17.25 -0.22 -3.78
N THR A 263 17.92 0.88 -3.40
CA THR A 263 19.03 0.85 -2.42
C THR A 263 18.60 0.27 -1.07
N MET A 264 17.37 0.54 -0.65
CA MET A 264 16.81 -0.03 0.60
C MET A 264 16.76 -1.55 0.56
N VAL A 265 16.29 -2.15 -0.55
CA VAL A 265 16.24 -3.61 -0.70
C VAL A 265 17.65 -4.20 -0.68
N LYS A 266 18.61 -3.60 -1.38
CA LYS A 266 20.02 -4.06 -1.38
C LYS A 266 20.67 -4.03 0.00
N VAL A 267 20.49 -2.94 0.74
CA VAL A 267 21.01 -2.82 2.11
C VAL A 267 20.34 -3.85 3.03
N SER A 268 19.03 -4.03 2.94
CA SER A 268 18.31 -5.02 3.74
C SER A 268 18.78 -6.44 3.45
N LEU A 269 18.99 -6.80 2.18
CA LEU A 269 19.54 -8.10 1.76
C LEU A 269 20.95 -8.32 2.31
N ALA A 270 21.82 -7.30 2.25
CA ALA A 270 23.17 -7.40 2.80
C ALA A 270 23.14 -7.63 4.32
N LEU A 271 22.31 -6.88 5.04
CA LEU A 271 22.16 -7.03 6.49
C LEU A 271 21.58 -8.40 6.87
N THR A 272 20.58 -8.91 6.16
CA THR A 272 20.03 -10.24 6.45
C THR A 272 21.04 -11.35 6.20
N ILE A 273 21.83 -11.27 5.13
CA ILE A 273 22.94 -12.21 4.87
C ILE A 273 23.94 -12.20 6.03
N VAL A 274 24.36 -11.02 6.50
CA VAL A 274 25.28 -10.88 7.63
C VAL A 274 24.69 -11.50 8.91
N PHE A 275 23.43 -11.22 9.24
CA PHE A 275 22.76 -11.80 10.40
C PHE A 275 22.66 -13.32 10.33
N ILE A 276 22.36 -13.87 9.15
CA ILE A 276 22.29 -15.32 8.94
C ILE A 276 23.65 -15.97 9.15
N ILE A 277 24.73 -15.38 8.59
CA ILE A 277 26.09 -15.91 8.75
C ILE A 277 26.51 -15.91 10.23
N ILE A 278 26.36 -14.78 10.92
CA ILE A 278 26.71 -14.66 12.35
C ILE A 278 25.86 -15.63 13.18
N GLY A 279 24.56 -15.73 12.88
CA GLY A 279 23.63 -16.63 13.55
C GLY A 279 24.02 -18.10 13.41
N TYR A 280 24.39 -18.54 12.20
CA TYR A 280 24.86 -19.91 11.97
C TYR A 280 26.17 -20.21 12.67
N ILE A 281 27.16 -19.31 12.59
CA ILE A 281 28.45 -19.51 13.26
C ILE A 281 28.22 -19.68 14.77
N ASN A 282 27.45 -18.78 15.39
CA ASN A 282 27.17 -18.85 16.82
C ASN A 282 26.35 -20.10 17.20
N GLY A 283 25.31 -20.42 16.42
CA GLY A 283 24.46 -21.59 16.65
C GLY A 283 25.23 -22.91 16.55
N ILE A 284 26.09 -23.07 15.54
CA ILE A 284 26.90 -24.27 15.35
C ILE A 284 27.95 -24.40 16.46
N LEU A 285 28.66 -23.32 16.80
CA LEU A 285 29.65 -23.34 17.89
C LEU A 285 28.99 -23.68 19.24
N SER A 286 27.84 -23.07 19.54
CA SER A 286 27.06 -23.35 20.75
C SER A 286 26.58 -24.81 20.78
N PHE A 287 26.08 -25.32 19.66
CA PHE A 287 25.65 -26.70 19.54
C PHE A 287 26.80 -27.67 19.82
N ILE A 288 27.98 -27.46 19.19
CA ILE A 288 29.17 -28.29 19.42
C ILE A 288 29.59 -28.23 20.88
N ALA A 289 29.62 -27.03 21.49
CA ALA A 289 30.02 -26.84 22.87
C ALA A 289 29.09 -27.57 23.86
N PHE A 290 27.77 -27.43 23.70
CA PHE A 290 26.80 -27.99 24.64
C PHE A 290 26.44 -29.45 24.39
N ASN A 291 26.81 -30.02 23.24
CA ASN A 291 26.67 -31.45 22.96
C ASN A 291 27.67 -32.33 23.75
N ASN A 292 28.57 -31.72 24.53
CA ASN A 292 29.46 -32.47 25.40
C ASN A 292 28.69 -33.19 26.53
N LYS A 293 28.96 -34.49 26.70
CA LYS A 293 28.29 -35.37 27.68
C LYS A 293 28.44 -34.87 29.12
N THR A 294 29.57 -34.22 29.45
CA THR A 294 29.87 -33.71 30.79
C THR A 294 28.93 -32.56 31.19
N ILE A 295 28.62 -31.67 30.25
CA ILE A 295 27.74 -30.50 30.47
C ILE A 295 26.27 -30.96 30.57
N CYS A 296 25.89 -31.96 29.77
CA CYS A 296 24.56 -32.55 29.76
C CYS A 296 24.26 -33.52 30.94
N GLU A 297 25.13 -33.57 31.96
CA GLU A 297 24.86 -34.28 33.22
C GLU A 297 23.81 -33.57 34.09
N VAL A 298 23.70 -32.25 33.95
CA VAL A 298 22.80 -31.37 34.69
C VAL A 298 21.72 -30.84 33.73
N GLY A 299 20.52 -30.57 34.25
CA GLY A 299 19.40 -30.01 33.47
C GLY A 299 19.78 -28.74 32.71
N CYS A 300 20.63 -27.90 33.29
CA CYS A 300 21.07 -26.64 32.68
C CYS A 300 21.75 -26.88 31.32
N GLY A 301 22.52 -27.97 31.18
CA GLY A 301 23.13 -28.35 29.91
C GLY A 301 22.11 -28.76 28.85
N LEU A 302 21.01 -29.42 29.26
CA LEU A 302 19.92 -29.77 28.34
C LEU A 302 19.14 -28.54 27.87
N TYR A 303 18.91 -27.55 28.74
CA TYR A 303 18.28 -26.29 28.35
C TYR A 303 19.14 -25.51 27.34
N LEU A 304 20.46 -25.43 27.59
CA LEU A 304 21.41 -24.79 26.67
C LEU A 304 21.52 -25.51 25.32
N LEU A 305 21.55 -26.85 25.33
CA LEU A 305 21.51 -27.62 24.09
C LEU A 305 20.21 -27.38 23.32
N THR A 306 19.07 -27.38 24.01
CA THR A 306 17.76 -27.11 23.38
C THR A 306 17.71 -25.70 22.80
N SER A 307 18.21 -24.70 23.52
CA SER A 307 18.35 -23.31 23.06
C SER A 307 19.25 -23.21 21.81
N SER A 308 20.37 -23.94 21.76
CA SER A 308 21.23 -23.97 20.55
C SER A 308 20.53 -24.57 19.33
N ILE A 309 19.66 -25.57 19.52
CA ILE A 309 18.86 -26.15 18.43
C ILE A 309 17.78 -25.17 17.98
N THR A 310 17.05 -24.56 18.92
CA THR A 310 15.99 -23.58 18.58
C THR A 310 16.56 -22.35 17.89
N THR A 311 17.73 -21.85 18.30
CA THR A 311 18.40 -20.70 17.65
C THR A 311 18.90 -21.04 16.23
N LEU A 312 19.35 -22.26 15.98
CA LEU A 312 19.68 -22.71 14.63
C LEU A 312 18.42 -22.84 13.75
N LEU A 313 17.30 -23.28 14.31
CA LEU A 313 16.01 -23.33 13.60
C LEU A 313 15.39 -21.94 13.38
N THR A 314 15.55 -20.98 14.30
CA THR A 314 15.05 -19.61 14.07
C THR A 314 15.82 -18.91 12.96
N THR A 315 17.14 -19.05 12.93
CA THR A 315 17.99 -18.45 11.90
C THR A 315 17.70 -19.02 10.51
N THR A 316 17.46 -20.34 10.38
CA THR A 316 17.04 -20.95 9.11
C THR A 316 15.67 -20.45 8.67
N MET A 317 14.67 -20.43 9.56
CA MET A 317 13.30 -19.99 9.24
C MET A 317 13.23 -18.50 8.89
N PHE A 318 14.01 -17.65 9.57
CA PHE A 318 14.12 -16.23 9.27
C PHE A 318 14.69 -16.01 7.86
N GLY A 319 15.75 -16.72 7.51
CA GLY A 319 16.32 -16.69 6.16
C GLY A 319 15.32 -17.13 5.10
N LEU A 320 14.64 -18.26 5.33
CA LEU A 320 13.59 -18.75 4.42
C LEU A 320 12.46 -17.73 4.25
N LYS A 321 12.00 -17.09 5.33
CA LYS A 321 10.97 -16.05 5.27
C LYS A 321 11.39 -14.91 4.33
N PHE A 322 12.61 -14.39 4.53
CA PHE A 322 13.13 -13.28 3.75
C PHE A 322 13.23 -13.64 2.26
N TRP A 323 13.75 -14.82 1.94
CA TRP A 323 13.85 -15.29 0.55
C TRP A 323 12.49 -15.50 -0.10
N VAL A 324 11.52 -16.10 0.60
CA VAL A 324 10.15 -16.28 0.08
C VAL A 324 9.49 -14.93 -0.19
N LEU A 325 9.63 -13.95 0.71
CA LEU A 325 9.12 -12.60 0.51
C LEU A 325 9.73 -11.96 -0.76
N LEU A 326 11.06 -12.03 -0.91
CA LEU A 326 11.75 -11.45 -2.06
C LEU A 326 11.26 -12.09 -3.37
N LEU A 327 11.17 -13.42 -3.43
CA LEU A 327 10.71 -14.15 -4.61
C LEU A 327 9.22 -13.93 -4.93
N ALA A 328 8.39 -13.80 -3.90
CA ALA A 328 6.96 -13.50 -4.05
C ALA A 328 6.73 -12.10 -4.62
N GLN A 329 7.40 -11.09 -4.04
CA GLN A 329 7.28 -9.70 -4.49
C GLN A 329 7.87 -9.47 -5.88
N MET A 330 8.93 -10.19 -6.24
CA MET A 330 9.46 -10.21 -7.61
C MET A 330 8.56 -10.92 -8.63
N LYS A 331 7.41 -11.47 -8.21
CA LYS A 331 6.45 -12.26 -9.02
C LYS A 331 7.03 -13.54 -9.63
N ILE A 332 8.12 -14.06 -9.07
CA ILE A 332 8.69 -15.35 -9.48
C ILE A 332 7.81 -16.49 -8.93
N ILE A 333 7.32 -16.34 -7.68
CA ILE A 333 6.39 -17.28 -7.06
C ILE A 333 5.00 -16.64 -7.02
N THR A 334 4.07 -17.17 -7.81
CA THR A 334 2.69 -16.64 -7.91
C THR A 334 1.63 -17.56 -7.31
N ASN A 335 2.01 -18.74 -6.82
CA ASN A 335 1.05 -19.71 -6.30
C ASN A 335 0.46 -19.25 -4.96
N ARG A 336 -0.81 -18.84 -4.97
CA ARG A 336 -1.54 -18.30 -3.81
C ARG A 336 -1.65 -19.30 -2.66
N LEU A 337 -1.89 -20.57 -2.95
CA LEU A 337 -2.01 -21.62 -1.91
C LEU A 337 -0.68 -21.77 -1.18
N PHE A 338 0.42 -21.79 -1.94
CA PHE A 338 1.77 -21.87 -1.37
C PHE A 338 2.07 -20.66 -0.48
N LEU A 339 1.84 -19.44 -0.97
CA LEU A 339 2.10 -18.21 -0.21
C LEU A 339 1.27 -18.15 1.08
N HIS A 340 0.01 -18.60 1.03
CA HIS A 340 -0.84 -18.64 2.21
C HIS A 340 -0.34 -19.63 3.26
N ILE A 341 0.00 -20.85 2.85
CA ILE A 341 0.54 -21.88 3.75
C ILE A 341 1.87 -21.42 4.37
N GLN A 342 2.76 -20.82 3.58
CA GLN A 342 4.04 -20.31 4.08
C GLN A 342 3.85 -19.16 5.08
N CYS A 343 2.95 -18.21 4.78
CA CYS A 343 2.64 -17.08 5.66
C CYS A 343 2.13 -17.54 7.04
N LEU A 344 1.26 -18.56 7.07
CA LEU A 344 0.74 -19.13 8.32
C LEU A 344 1.81 -19.94 9.06
N SER A 345 2.55 -20.80 8.35
CA SER A 345 3.47 -21.76 8.95
C SER A 345 4.76 -21.12 9.48
N ILE A 346 5.45 -20.34 8.64
CA ILE A 346 6.76 -19.77 8.98
C ILE A 346 6.66 -18.82 10.17
N ASP A 347 5.65 -17.95 10.18
CA ASP A 347 5.50 -16.96 11.24
C ASP A 347 5.08 -17.58 12.57
N LEU A 348 4.24 -18.63 12.53
CA LEU A 348 3.90 -19.40 13.72
C LEU A 348 5.14 -20.08 14.30
N LEU A 349 5.92 -20.77 13.47
CA LEU A 349 7.14 -21.47 13.90
C LEU A 349 8.19 -20.49 14.45
N LEU A 350 8.42 -19.37 13.76
CA LEU A 350 9.34 -18.32 14.23
C LEU A 350 8.93 -17.80 15.61
N ARG A 351 7.64 -17.52 15.82
CA ARG A 351 7.14 -17.04 17.12
C ARG A 351 7.29 -18.10 18.22
N VAL A 352 6.99 -19.37 17.92
CA VAL A 352 7.16 -20.48 18.87
C VAL A 352 8.63 -20.60 19.28
N PHE A 353 9.56 -20.63 18.33
CA PHE A 353 10.98 -20.79 18.66
C PHE A 353 11.58 -19.60 19.41
N LEU A 354 11.19 -18.36 19.07
CA LEU A 354 11.64 -17.17 19.80
C LEU A 354 11.15 -17.16 21.25
N ASN A 355 9.87 -17.50 21.47
CA ASN A 355 9.31 -17.60 22.82
C ASN A 355 9.94 -18.76 23.60
N MET A 356 10.17 -19.92 22.96
CA MET A 356 10.86 -21.05 23.59
C MET A 356 12.24 -20.63 24.09
N ASP A 357 13.01 -19.88 23.31
CA ASP A 357 14.35 -19.44 23.72
C ASP A 357 14.33 -18.51 24.95
N GLN A 358 13.37 -17.58 25.01
CA GLN A 358 13.18 -16.71 26.18
C GLN A 358 12.86 -17.50 27.45
N TRP A 359 11.95 -18.48 27.35
CA TRP A 359 11.59 -19.33 28.49
C TRP A 359 12.72 -20.28 28.90
N LEU A 360 13.48 -20.82 27.94
CA LEU A 360 14.66 -21.63 28.24
C LEU A 360 15.72 -20.82 28.99
N ASN A 361 15.96 -19.57 28.62
CA ASN A 361 16.86 -18.66 29.34
C ASN A 361 16.38 -18.40 30.79
N ALA A 362 15.07 -18.23 30.99
CA ALA A 362 14.50 -18.12 32.34
C ALA A 362 14.68 -19.42 33.15
N CYS A 363 14.45 -20.59 32.54
CA CYS A 363 14.68 -21.88 33.18
C CYS A 363 16.15 -22.10 33.57
N ILE A 364 17.10 -21.65 32.73
CA ILE A 364 18.54 -21.68 33.05
C ILE A 364 18.84 -20.83 34.28
N ALA A 365 18.28 -19.62 34.37
CA ALA A 365 18.48 -18.75 35.52
C ALA A 365 17.91 -19.38 36.81
N VAL A 366 16.69 -19.94 36.75
CA VAL A 366 16.05 -20.61 37.89
C VAL A 366 16.83 -21.86 38.31
N GLU A 367 17.32 -22.67 37.38
CA GLU A 367 18.08 -23.86 37.76
C GLU A 367 19.41 -23.48 38.42
N ARG A 368 20.09 -22.42 37.94
CA ARG A 368 21.32 -21.90 38.56
C ARG A 368 21.08 -21.41 40.00
N THR A 369 19.97 -20.71 40.27
CA THR A 369 19.66 -20.27 41.65
C THR A 369 19.34 -21.45 42.56
N VAL A 370 18.60 -22.45 42.06
CA VAL A 370 18.28 -23.68 42.80
C VAL A 370 19.55 -24.48 43.15
N VAL A 371 20.55 -24.52 42.26
CA VAL A 371 21.85 -25.16 42.53
C VAL A 371 22.58 -24.45 43.67
N ILE A 372 22.58 -23.11 43.69
CA ILE A 372 23.22 -22.32 44.75
C ILE A 372 22.54 -22.56 46.11
N ILE A 373 21.20 -22.55 46.15
CA ILE A 373 20.42 -22.71 47.40
C ILE A 373 20.58 -24.12 47.97
N ASN A 374 20.49 -25.15 47.13
CA ASN A 374 20.50 -26.53 47.62
C ASN A 374 21.90 -27.09 47.87
N ALA A 375 22.96 -26.44 47.39
CA ALA A 375 24.38 -26.77 47.55
C ALA A 375 24.68 -28.29 47.69
N ILE A 376 24.62 -28.83 48.91
CA ILE A 376 24.97 -30.21 49.27
C ILE A 376 23.87 -31.24 48.89
N GLY A 377 22.59 -30.83 48.84
CA GLY A 377 21.44 -31.69 48.54
C GLY A 377 21.12 -31.89 47.05
N PHE A 378 21.91 -31.31 46.14
CA PHE A 378 21.59 -31.29 44.71
C PHE A 378 21.80 -32.66 44.01
N LYS A 379 20.72 -33.24 43.50
CA LYS A 379 20.75 -34.53 42.76
C LYS A 379 20.71 -34.31 41.25
N LYS A 380 21.86 -34.43 40.56
CA LYS A 380 22.01 -34.27 39.10
C LYS A 380 21.00 -35.08 38.26
N LYS A 381 20.82 -36.38 38.59
CA LYS A 381 19.88 -37.28 37.88
C LYS A 381 18.42 -36.81 37.97
N ARG A 382 18.02 -36.19 39.10
CA ARG A 382 16.67 -35.65 39.29
C ARG A 382 16.49 -34.38 38.47
N SER A 383 17.46 -33.48 38.48
CA SER A 383 17.43 -32.24 37.67
C SER A 383 17.33 -32.58 36.17
N LYS A 384 18.09 -33.56 35.67
CA LYS A 384 18.00 -34.00 34.27
C LYS A 384 16.62 -34.51 33.86
N LYS A 385 15.93 -35.27 34.73
CA LYS A 385 14.56 -35.75 34.47
C LYS A 385 13.55 -34.60 34.46
N ILE A 386 13.66 -33.68 35.42
CA ILE A 386 12.79 -32.50 35.51
C ILE A 386 12.99 -31.61 34.27
N ALA A 387 14.24 -31.36 33.86
CA ALA A 387 14.52 -30.53 32.69
C ALA A 387 13.86 -31.06 31.41
N LYS A 388 13.95 -32.38 31.15
CA LYS A 388 13.27 -33.01 30.01
C LYS A 388 11.75 -32.81 30.05
N LEU A 389 11.14 -32.99 31.23
CA LEU A 389 9.69 -32.80 31.40
C LEU A 389 9.30 -31.33 31.18
N VAL A 390 10.07 -30.39 31.74
CA VAL A 390 9.82 -28.95 31.61
C VAL A 390 9.92 -28.50 30.16
N ILE A 391 10.91 -28.97 29.38
CA ILE A 391 11.02 -28.64 27.95
C ILE A 391 9.78 -29.09 27.17
N ILE A 392 9.27 -30.30 27.44
CA ILE A 392 8.06 -30.83 26.79
C ILE A 392 6.83 -29.99 27.16
N ILE A 393 6.63 -29.70 28.45
CA ILE A 393 5.48 -28.92 28.93
C ILE A 393 5.52 -27.49 28.36
N LEU A 394 6.69 -26.84 28.38
CA LEU A 394 6.88 -25.52 27.80
C LEU A 394 6.57 -25.50 26.30
N SER A 395 7.02 -26.53 25.56
CA SER A 395 6.74 -26.63 24.12
C SER A 395 5.23 -26.65 23.85
N ILE A 396 4.49 -27.48 24.59
CA ILE A 396 3.02 -27.60 24.45
C ILE A 396 2.32 -26.28 24.82
N PHE A 397 2.73 -25.65 25.92
CA PHE A 397 2.15 -24.38 26.39
C PHE A 397 2.37 -23.23 25.39
N ILE A 398 3.58 -23.10 24.83
CA ILE A 398 3.89 -22.04 23.88
C ILE A 398 3.16 -22.26 22.55
N ILE A 399 3.06 -23.49 22.06
CA ILE A 399 2.28 -23.79 20.85
C ILE A 399 0.81 -23.41 21.07
N SER A 400 0.21 -23.83 22.18
CA SER A 400 -1.20 -23.52 22.49
C SER A 400 -1.48 -22.02 22.57
N THR A 401 -0.58 -21.24 23.17
CA THR A 401 -0.73 -19.78 23.26
C THR A 401 -0.55 -19.08 21.91
N CYS A 402 0.31 -19.63 21.02
CA CYS A 402 0.54 -19.05 19.70
C CYS A 402 -0.51 -19.43 18.65
N MET A 403 -1.33 -20.47 18.89
CA MET A 403 -2.33 -20.95 17.93
C MET A 403 -3.45 -19.96 17.61
N TYR A 404 -3.71 -18.96 18.45
CA TYR A 404 -4.78 -17.97 18.19
C TYR A 404 -4.53 -17.13 16.93
N ASP A 405 -3.28 -16.69 16.71
CA ASP A 405 -2.92 -15.77 15.60
C ASP A 405 -3.17 -16.34 14.18
N PRO A 406 -2.79 -17.59 13.83
CA PRO A 406 -3.03 -18.12 12.49
C PRO A 406 -4.51 -18.25 12.12
N PHE A 407 -5.44 -18.36 13.07
CA PHE A 407 -6.87 -18.46 12.75
C PHE A 407 -7.47 -17.16 12.19
N TYR A 408 -6.90 -16.01 12.55
CA TYR A 408 -7.43 -14.70 12.13
C TYR A 408 -6.61 -14.05 11.01
N ARG A 409 -5.47 -14.63 10.64
CA ARG A 409 -4.57 -14.03 9.65
C ARG A 409 -5.06 -14.26 8.22
N ARG A 410 -5.17 -13.17 7.45
CA ARG A 410 -5.57 -13.18 6.04
C ARG A 410 -4.48 -12.54 5.17
N LEU A 411 -4.38 -13.00 3.93
CA LEU A 411 -3.59 -12.31 2.90
C LEU A 411 -4.41 -11.12 2.40
N MET A 412 -3.80 -9.94 2.32
CA MET A 412 -4.40 -8.76 1.70
C MET A 412 -3.79 -8.55 0.32
N ASP A 413 -4.63 -8.36 -0.69
CA ASP A 413 -4.22 -8.04 -2.06
C ASP A 413 -4.46 -6.54 -2.27
N ASP A 414 -3.40 -5.73 -2.39
CA ASP A 414 -3.49 -4.27 -2.58
C ASP A 414 -4.35 -3.90 -3.80
N ALA A 415 -4.46 -4.80 -4.79
CA ALA A 415 -5.23 -4.57 -6.01
C ALA A 415 -6.76 -4.71 -5.84
N ILE A 416 -7.24 -5.34 -4.76
CA ILE A 416 -8.67 -5.66 -4.57
C ILE A 416 -9.33 -4.68 -3.61
N ASP A 417 -8.58 -4.10 -2.67
CA ASP A 417 -9.17 -3.28 -1.59
C ASP A 417 -9.06 -1.77 -1.77
N ASP A 418 -8.23 -1.24 -2.68
CA ASP A 418 -8.30 0.21 -3.01
C ASP A 418 -9.46 0.54 -3.98
N ASP A 419 -10.08 -0.49 -4.58
CA ASP A 419 -11.13 -0.36 -5.61
C ASP A 419 -12.44 -1.10 -5.27
N SER A 420 -12.57 -1.71 -4.08
CA SER A 420 -13.84 -2.28 -3.63
C SER A 420 -14.79 -1.14 -3.20
N ARG A 421 -15.69 -0.82 -4.12
CA ARG A 421 -16.63 0.30 -4.03
C ARG A 421 -17.86 -0.09 -3.23
N ILE A 422 -18.20 0.75 -2.25
CA ILE A 422 -19.53 0.81 -1.62
C ILE A 422 -20.39 1.76 -2.42
#